data_AF-G2JBC5-F1
#
_entry.id   AF-G2JBC5-F1
#
_cell.length_a   1.000
_cell.length_b   1.000
_cell.length_c   1.000
_cell.angle_alpha   90.00
_cell.angle_beta   90.00
_cell.angle_gamma   90.00
#
_symmetry.space_group_name_H-M   'P 1'
#
loop_
_entity.id
_entity.type
_entity.pdbx_description
1 polymer ?
#
loop_
_entity_poly.entity_id
_entity_poly.type
_entity_poly.pdbx_seq_one_letter_code
_entity_poly.pdbx_strand_id
1 'polypeptide(L)'
;MKEADQNIEKACAAFVDEYGTLGQALLKRTQNNLEEARCAIEDRYQGEYEWIGDFALAYLKSQSDSNDVLLCSINFERFVYCLRRGLFPRGAFFEIHLDGRVHVFSQDDRVSPLTRVYKNSRKARAFIAKHGKLGQALLGQTRYVLEEAHCLIEDRYQGRYGSTEDFVRHYVSNWALIPDDLRRYILCNGYLEQYLFTFKDAPFFALTVEDQVHVFSREQEAHQ
;
A
#
# COMPACT_ATOMS: atom_id res chain seq x y z
N MET A 1 -4.43 39.99 2.88
CA MET A 1 -3.77 39.57 1.63
C MET A 1 -2.27 39.35 1.81
N LYS A 2 -1.49 40.32 2.29
CA LYS A 2 -0.01 40.18 2.39
C LYS A 2 0.53 39.03 3.25
N GLU A 3 -0.13 38.68 4.36
CA GLU A 3 0.34 37.57 5.24
C GLU A 3 0.12 36.18 4.65
N ALA A 4 -0.97 35.97 3.91
CA ALA A 4 -1.26 34.66 3.30
C ALA A 4 -0.27 34.36 2.16
N ASP A 5 0.03 35.36 1.34
CA ASP A 5 0.98 35.24 0.23
C ASP A 5 2.42 35.01 0.75
N GLN A 6 2.83 35.72 1.82
CA GLN A 6 4.12 35.50 2.48
C GLN A 6 4.24 34.10 3.12
N ASN A 7 3.16 33.56 3.68
CA ASN A 7 3.17 32.21 4.23
C ASN A 7 3.33 31.13 3.14
N ILE A 8 2.70 31.32 1.97
CA ILE A 8 2.82 30.40 0.83
C ILE A 8 4.25 30.45 0.27
N GLU A 9 4.83 31.63 0.07
CA GLU A 9 6.22 31.76 -0.40
C GLU A 9 7.22 31.10 0.54
N LYS A 10 7.05 31.30 1.85
CA LYS A 10 7.91 30.67 2.87
C LYS A 10 7.77 29.13 2.86
N ALA A 11 6.55 28.63 2.68
CA ALA A 11 6.31 27.19 2.60
C ALA A 11 6.89 26.56 1.32
N CYS A 12 6.81 27.25 0.18
CA CYS A 12 7.48 26.85 -1.06
C CYS A 12 9.01 26.86 -0.92
N ALA A 13 9.59 27.86 -0.26
CA ALA A 13 11.02 27.89 0.03
C ALA A 13 11.45 26.72 0.91
N ALA A 14 10.70 26.41 1.97
CA ALA A 14 10.98 25.26 2.83
C ALA A 14 10.88 23.92 2.08
N PHE A 15 9.91 23.79 1.15
CA PHE A 15 9.80 22.60 0.29
C PHE A 15 11.00 22.45 -0.65
N VAL A 16 11.50 23.56 -1.19
CA VAL A 16 12.71 23.57 -2.01
C VAL A 16 13.96 23.23 -1.19
N ASP A 17 14.06 23.72 0.05
CA ASP A 17 15.17 23.35 0.94
C ASP A 17 15.13 21.86 1.30
N GLU A 18 13.93 21.28 1.46
CA GLU A 18 13.72 19.87 1.79
C GLU A 18 14.04 18.92 0.62
N TYR A 19 13.59 19.25 -0.60
CA TYR A 19 13.67 18.36 -1.77
C TYR A 19 14.63 18.84 -2.87
N GLY A 20 15.36 19.92 -2.62
CA GLY A 20 16.37 20.47 -3.51
C GLY A 20 15.84 20.82 -4.91
N THR A 21 16.64 20.51 -5.93
CA THR A 21 16.36 20.76 -7.35
C THR A 21 15.11 20.03 -7.84
N LEU A 22 14.85 18.83 -7.31
CA LEU A 22 13.63 18.07 -7.62
C LEU A 22 12.38 18.77 -7.07
N GLY A 23 12.46 19.34 -5.86
CA GLY A 23 11.40 20.18 -5.29
C GLY A 23 11.10 21.40 -6.16
N GLN A 24 12.13 22.12 -6.62
CA GLN A 24 11.95 23.26 -7.52
C GLN A 24 11.28 22.86 -8.84
N ALA A 25 11.70 21.74 -9.44
CA ALA A 25 11.13 21.24 -10.69
C ALA A 25 9.66 20.85 -10.54
N LEU A 26 9.28 20.27 -9.40
CA LEU A 26 7.89 19.93 -9.09
C LEU A 26 7.02 21.17 -8.92
N LEU A 27 7.45 22.18 -8.16
CA LEU A 27 6.70 23.43 -8.02
C LEU A 27 6.49 24.12 -9.37
N LYS A 28 7.52 24.13 -10.22
CA LYS A 28 7.39 24.68 -11.59
C LYS A 28 6.34 23.93 -12.41
N ARG A 29 6.29 22.61 -12.29
CA ARG A 29 5.32 21.75 -12.99
C ARG A 29 3.90 21.96 -12.48
N THR A 30 3.72 22.04 -11.17
CA THR A 30 2.40 22.20 -10.52
C THR A 30 1.95 23.66 -10.44
N GLN A 31 2.61 24.58 -11.16
CA GLN A 31 2.29 26.01 -11.19
C GLN A 31 2.28 26.64 -9.78
N ASN A 32 3.27 26.28 -8.96
CA ASN A 32 3.43 26.67 -7.55
C ASN A 32 2.31 26.17 -6.62
N ASN A 33 1.54 25.16 -7.02
CA ASN A 33 0.66 24.44 -6.12
C ASN A 33 1.49 23.53 -5.21
N LEU A 34 1.71 23.98 -3.97
CA LEU A 34 2.52 23.28 -2.97
C LEU A 34 1.93 21.93 -2.58
N GLU A 35 0.62 21.84 -2.40
CA GLU A 35 -0.06 20.59 -2.02
C GLU A 35 0.11 19.53 -3.11
N GLU A 36 -0.04 19.93 -4.37
CA GLU A 36 0.15 19.03 -5.51
C GLU A 36 1.62 18.61 -5.66
N ALA A 37 2.57 19.53 -5.46
CA ALA A 37 4.00 19.22 -5.52
C ALA A 37 4.42 18.27 -4.40
N ARG A 38 3.90 18.47 -3.18
CA ARG A 38 4.10 17.56 -2.04
C ARG A 38 3.49 16.20 -2.31
N CYS A 39 2.24 16.15 -2.76
CA CYS A 39 1.59 14.89 -3.11
C CYS A 39 2.37 14.13 -4.19
N ALA A 40 2.90 14.83 -5.20
CA ALA A 40 3.72 14.22 -6.23
C ALA A 40 4.97 13.53 -5.65
N ILE A 41 5.77 14.22 -4.81
CA ILE A 41 7.02 13.64 -4.28
C ILE A 41 6.81 12.64 -3.15
N GLU A 42 5.80 12.85 -2.31
CA GLU A 42 5.56 12.03 -1.11
C GLU A 42 4.73 10.79 -1.42
N ASP A 43 3.71 10.90 -2.28
CA ASP A 43 2.76 9.83 -2.53
C ASP A 43 2.94 9.18 -3.91
N ARG A 44 3.36 9.96 -4.92
CA ARG A 44 3.34 9.50 -6.32
C ARG A 44 4.72 9.25 -6.92
N TYR A 45 5.80 9.57 -6.23
CA TYR A 45 7.15 9.30 -6.71
C TYR A 45 7.33 7.79 -6.94
N GLN A 46 8.03 7.38 -7.99
CA GLN A 46 8.24 5.97 -8.36
C GLN A 46 9.71 5.57 -8.28
N GLY A 47 10.61 6.55 -8.22
CA GLY A 47 12.04 6.35 -8.13
C GLY A 47 12.83 7.17 -9.15
N GLU A 48 14.14 6.99 -9.08
CA GLU A 48 15.14 7.60 -9.94
C GLU A 48 15.79 6.52 -10.81
N TYR A 49 15.96 6.80 -12.10
CA TYR A 49 16.44 5.85 -13.10
C TYR A 49 17.45 6.50 -14.05
N GLU A 50 18.29 5.70 -14.72
CA GLU A 50 19.17 6.22 -15.79
C GLU A 50 18.36 6.64 -17.01
N TRP A 51 17.34 5.86 -17.34
CA TRP A 51 16.34 6.24 -18.32
C TRP A 51 14.96 5.67 -17.96
N ILE A 52 13.94 6.09 -18.70
CA ILE A 52 12.56 5.62 -18.53
C ILE A 52 12.37 4.12 -18.83
N GLY A 53 13.25 3.50 -19.61
CA GLY A 53 13.19 2.06 -19.90
C GLY A 53 13.52 1.19 -18.67
N ASP A 54 14.32 1.68 -17.73
CA ASP A 54 14.66 0.94 -16.50
C ASP A 54 13.46 0.93 -15.57
N PHE A 55 12.72 2.04 -15.51
CA PHE A 55 11.43 2.09 -14.85
C PHE A 55 10.46 1.12 -15.50
N ALA A 56 10.36 1.09 -16.84
CA ALA A 56 9.51 0.14 -17.56
C ALA A 56 9.86 -1.32 -17.23
N LEU A 57 11.14 -1.66 -17.19
CA LEU A 57 11.61 -2.99 -16.82
C LEU A 57 11.25 -3.33 -15.36
N ALA A 58 11.51 -2.42 -14.43
CA ALA A 58 11.15 -2.58 -13.03
C ALA A 58 9.64 -2.76 -12.85
N TYR A 59 8.84 -1.95 -13.55
CA TYR A 59 7.39 -2.03 -13.58
C TYR A 59 6.94 -3.41 -14.03
N LEU A 60 7.44 -3.91 -15.16
CA LEU A 60 7.05 -5.21 -15.70
C LEU A 60 7.44 -6.36 -14.75
N LYS A 61 8.63 -6.32 -14.16
CA LYS A 61 9.06 -7.28 -13.14
C LYS A 61 8.17 -7.26 -11.89
N SER A 62 7.56 -6.14 -11.56
CA SER A 62 6.64 -6.04 -10.40
C SER A 62 5.25 -6.61 -10.67
N GLN A 63 4.83 -6.68 -11.94
CA GLN A 63 3.47 -7.09 -12.32
C GLN A 63 3.33 -8.60 -12.56
N SER A 64 4.42 -9.36 -12.56
CA SER A 64 4.40 -10.75 -12.98
C SER A 64 5.54 -11.52 -12.33
N ASP A 65 5.34 -12.83 -12.11
CA ASP A 65 6.44 -13.81 -12.09
C ASP A 65 6.98 -14.01 -13.53
N SER A 66 7.16 -12.91 -14.28
CA SER A 66 7.56 -12.95 -15.67
C SER A 66 8.95 -13.53 -15.77
N ASN A 67 9.05 -14.63 -16.52
CA ASN A 67 10.31 -15.24 -16.89
C ASN A 67 11.16 -14.20 -17.67
N ASP A 68 12.40 -13.94 -17.23
CA ASP A 68 13.27 -12.87 -17.75
C ASP A 68 13.44 -12.92 -19.29
N VAL A 69 13.26 -14.11 -19.89
CA VAL A 69 13.31 -14.35 -21.34
C VAL A 69 12.25 -13.55 -22.12
N LEU A 70 11.04 -13.38 -21.58
CA LEU A 70 9.98 -12.61 -22.24
C LEU A 70 10.25 -11.11 -22.19
N LEU A 71 10.90 -10.62 -21.12
CA LEU A 71 11.25 -9.20 -20.98
C LEU A 71 12.28 -8.75 -22.03
N CYS A 72 13.22 -9.63 -22.39
CA CYS A 72 14.22 -9.39 -23.44
C CYS A 72 13.61 -9.24 -24.85
N SER A 73 12.37 -9.70 -25.06
CA SER A 73 11.66 -9.61 -26.34
C SER A 73 10.81 -8.35 -26.49
N ILE A 74 10.71 -7.54 -25.42
CA ILE A 74 9.90 -6.33 -25.40
C ILE A 74 10.64 -5.20 -26.11
N ASN A 75 9.97 -4.56 -27.07
CA ASN A 75 10.43 -3.29 -27.63
C ASN A 75 10.18 -2.18 -26.60
N PHE A 76 11.20 -1.84 -25.82
CA PHE A 76 11.11 -0.84 -24.76
C PHE A 76 10.79 0.56 -25.26
N GLU A 77 11.26 0.96 -26.45
CA GLU A 77 10.92 2.27 -27.02
C GLU A 77 9.41 2.40 -27.26
N ARG A 78 8.82 1.36 -27.86
CA ARG A 78 7.37 1.29 -28.10
C ARG A 78 6.59 1.18 -26.78
N PHE A 79 7.11 0.43 -25.81
CA PHE A 79 6.48 0.31 -24.50
C PHE A 79 6.50 1.63 -23.73
N VAL A 80 7.63 2.33 -23.69
CA VAL A 80 7.78 3.68 -23.12
C VAL A 80 6.85 4.67 -23.83
N TYR A 81 6.76 4.61 -25.16
CA TYR A 81 5.82 5.44 -25.92
C TYR A 81 4.38 5.21 -25.46
N CYS A 82 3.97 3.95 -25.28
CA CYS A 82 2.65 3.60 -24.78
C CYS A 82 2.44 4.01 -23.31
N LEU A 83 3.44 3.87 -22.45
CA LEU A 83 3.41 4.34 -21.05
C LEU A 83 3.17 5.85 -20.97
N ARG A 84 3.92 6.65 -21.73
CA ARG A 84 3.77 8.12 -21.79
C ARG A 84 2.41 8.57 -22.30
N ARG A 85 1.76 7.74 -23.13
CA ARG A 85 0.44 8.03 -23.70
C ARG A 85 -0.71 7.48 -22.86
N GLY A 86 -0.42 6.82 -21.72
CA GLY A 86 -1.43 6.18 -20.88
C GLY A 86 -2.19 5.06 -21.59
N LEU A 87 -1.56 4.40 -22.58
CA LEU A 87 -2.21 3.36 -23.40
C LEU A 87 -2.17 1.97 -22.75
N PHE A 88 -1.53 1.83 -21.58
CA PHE A 88 -1.59 0.62 -20.78
C PHE A 88 -2.55 0.81 -19.59
N PRO A 89 -3.34 -0.21 -19.25
CA PRO A 89 -4.27 -0.11 -18.14
C PRO A 89 -3.46 -0.08 -16.83
N ARG A 90 -3.64 0.99 -16.05
CA ARG A 90 -3.03 1.32 -14.74
C ARG A 90 -1.84 2.28 -14.81
N GLY A 91 -2.16 3.58 -14.67
CA GLY A 91 -1.19 4.63 -14.36
C GLY A 91 -0.72 5.41 -15.60
N ALA A 92 -1.17 6.65 -15.73
CA ALA A 92 -0.40 7.63 -16.50
C ALA A 92 0.79 8.06 -15.63
N PHE A 93 1.96 8.29 -16.23
CA PHE A 93 3.16 8.73 -15.52
C PHE A 93 3.65 10.05 -16.10
N PHE A 94 4.39 10.80 -15.28
CA PHE A 94 5.22 11.89 -15.79
C PHE A 94 6.65 11.77 -15.31
N GLU A 95 7.52 12.44 -16.06
CA GLU A 95 8.97 12.40 -15.86
C GLU A 95 9.48 13.80 -15.54
N ILE A 96 10.46 13.87 -14.65
CA ILE A 96 11.32 15.04 -14.44
C ILE A 96 12.75 14.58 -14.70
N HIS A 97 13.43 15.25 -15.61
CA HIS A 97 14.82 14.95 -15.97
C HIS A 97 15.73 15.93 -15.25
N LEU A 98 16.56 15.41 -14.35
CA LEU A 98 17.49 16.20 -13.53
C LEU A 98 18.81 15.46 -13.41
N ASP A 99 19.93 16.17 -13.55
CA ASP A 99 21.28 15.64 -13.32
C ASP A 99 21.59 14.34 -14.07
N GLY A 100 21.05 14.21 -15.30
CA GLY A 100 21.23 13.01 -16.14
C GLY A 100 20.40 11.80 -15.72
N ARG A 101 19.44 11.98 -14.80
CA ARG A 101 18.54 10.96 -14.29
C ARG A 101 17.09 11.27 -14.63
N VAL A 102 16.27 10.22 -14.69
CA VAL A 102 14.82 10.31 -14.90
C VAL A 102 14.11 9.99 -13.59
N HIS A 103 13.46 11.00 -13.03
CA HIS A 103 12.57 10.88 -11.88
C HIS A 103 11.15 10.60 -12.38
N VAL A 104 10.58 9.48 -11.97
CA VAL A 104 9.26 9.03 -12.46
C VAL A 104 8.21 9.24 -11.37
N PHE A 105 7.03 9.71 -11.79
CA PHE A 105 5.90 9.98 -10.91
C PHE A 105 4.62 9.40 -11.51
N SER A 106 3.79 8.77 -10.68
CA SER A 106 2.43 8.38 -11.06
C SER A 106 1.54 9.63 -11.18
N GLN A 107 0.60 9.62 -12.11
CA GLN A 107 -0.53 10.55 -12.19
C GLN A 107 -1.82 9.97 -11.61
N ASP A 108 -1.83 8.66 -11.32
CA ASP A 108 -2.93 7.98 -10.65
C ASP A 108 -2.64 7.92 -9.14
N ASP A 109 -3.67 8.14 -8.32
CA ASP A 109 -3.62 7.97 -6.87
C ASP A 109 -3.60 6.49 -6.45
N ARG A 110 -3.93 5.59 -7.40
CA ARG A 110 -3.88 4.15 -7.19
C ARG A 110 -2.45 3.67 -7.00
N VAL A 111 -2.34 2.68 -6.12
CA VAL A 111 -1.13 2.01 -5.63
C VAL A 111 -0.06 1.88 -6.70
N SER A 112 1.12 2.45 -6.41
CA SER A 112 2.32 2.22 -7.19
C SER A 112 2.58 0.71 -7.32
N PRO A 113 2.68 0.18 -8.54
CA PRO A 113 3.06 -1.22 -8.73
C PRO A 113 4.48 -1.51 -8.23
N LEU A 114 5.32 -0.46 -8.16
CA LEU A 114 6.58 -0.43 -7.44
C LEU A 114 6.33 -0.03 -5.98
N THR A 115 5.65 -0.92 -5.26
CA THR A 115 5.24 -0.87 -3.84
C THR A 115 6.28 -0.38 -2.83
N ARG A 116 7.51 -0.12 -3.25
CA ARG A 116 8.59 0.49 -2.46
C ARG A 116 8.30 1.94 -2.08
N VAL A 117 7.58 2.72 -2.88
CA VAL A 117 7.43 4.17 -2.60
C VAL A 117 6.32 4.48 -1.59
N TYR A 118 5.23 3.70 -1.56
CA TYR A 118 4.18 3.88 -0.55
C TYR A 118 4.64 3.58 0.89
N LYS A 119 5.75 2.83 1.07
CA LYS A 119 6.30 2.51 2.40
C LYS A 119 6.62 3.75 3.24
N ASN A 120 6.94 4.86 2.59
CA ASN A 120 7.43 6.08 3.23
C ASN A 120 6.55 7.31 2.99
N SER A 121 5.37 7.14 2.38
CA SER A 121 4.46 8.26 2.11
C SER A 121 3.98 8.90 3.41
N ARG A 122 3.63 10.19 3.36
CA ARG A 122 3.10 10.91 4.52
C ARG A 122 1.82 10.25 5.04
N LYS A 123 0.99 9.76 4.14
CA LYS A 123 -0.24 9.02 4.48
C LYS A 123 0.06 7.71 5.19
N ALA A 124 1.03 6.92 4.71
CA ALA A 124 1.47 5.69 5.38
C ALA A 124 2.09 5.99 6.77
N ARG A 125 2.91 7.05 6.89
CA ARG A 125 3.47 7.48 8.18
C ARG A 125 2.37 7.92 9.15
N ALA A 126 1.37 8.67 8.68
CA ALA A 126 0.23 9.07 9.50
C ALA A 126 -0.59 7.86 9.95
N PHE A 127 -0.80 6.88 9.07
CA PHE A 127 -1.47 5.62 9.41
C PHE A 127 -0.70 4.83 10.47
N ILE A 128 0.62 4.68 10.33
CA ILE A 128 1.49 4.04 11.34
C ILE A 128 1.49 4.83 12.65
N ALA A 129 1.53 6.17 12.60
CA ALA A 129 1.47 7.00 13.80
C ALA A 129 0.13 6.81 14.56
N LYS A 130 -0.97 6.68 13.82
CA LYS A 130 -2.32 6.46 14.38
C LYS A 130 -2.49 5.04 14.94
N HIS A 131 -1.98 4.02 14.25
CA HIS A 131 -2.26 2.60 14.54
C HIS A 131 -1.05 1.83 15.10
N GLY A 132 0.08 2.50 15.34
CA GLY A 132 1.29 1.93 15.91
C GLY A 132 1.87 0.77 15.10
N LYS A 133 2.46 -0.22 15.80
CA LYS A 133 3.05 -1.42 15.19
C LYS A 133 2.03 -2.26 14.44
N LEU A 134 0.75 -2.24 14.83
CA LEU A 134 -0.31 -2.91 14.09
C LEU A 134 -0.50 -2.27 12.71
N GLY A 135 -0.50 -0.94 12.63
CA GLY A 135 -0.56 -0.23 11.35
C GLY A 135 0.61 -0.58 10.43
N GLN A 136 1.82 -0.69 10.98
CA GLN A 136 2.99 -1.12 10.20
C GLN A 136 2.85 -2.57 9.70
N ALA A 137 2.38 -3.49 10.55
CA ALA A 137 2.16 -4.89 10.18
C ALA A 137 1.08 -5.02 9.09
N LEU A 138 -0.02 -4.27 9.20
CA LEU A 138 -1.09 -4.23 8.21
C LEU A 138 -0.61 -3.72 6.85
N LEU A 139 0.16 -2.64 6.81
CA LEU A 139 0.76 -2.16 5.57
C LEU A 139 1.71 -3.20 4.96
N GLY A 140 2.43 -3.97 5.77
CA GLY A 140 3.19 -5.12 5.28
C GLY A 140 2.28 -6.17 4.62
N GLN A 141 1.16 -6.50 5.27
CA GLN A 141 0.20 -7.50 4.82
C GLN A 141 -0.53 -7.10 3.54
N THR A 142 -0.95 -5.85 3.41
CA THR A 142 -1.65 -5.33 2.21
C THR A 142 -0.71 -4.93 1.09
N ARG A 143 0.57 -5.32 1.17
CA ARG A 143 1.60 -4.86 0.23
C ARG A 143 1.58 -3.33 0.08
N TYR A 144 1.37 -2.61 1.17
CA TYR A 144 1.36 -1.16 1.26
C TYR A 144 0.22 -0.47 0.48
N VAL A 145 -0.87 -1.19 0.23
CA VAL A 145 -2.13 -0.60 -0.21
C VAL A 145 -2.82 0.01 1.02
N LEU A 146 -2.87 1.34 1.06
CA LEU A 146 -3.33 2.08 2.23
C LEU A 146 -4.85 1.95 2.43
N GLU A 147 -5.62 2.00 1.35
CA GLU A 147 -7.08 1.86 1.37
C GLU A 147 -7.50 0.48 1.88
N GLU A 148 -6.81 -0.59 1.46
CA GLU A 148 -7.02 -1.94 1.99
C GLU A 148 -6.65 -2.00 3.48
N ALA A 149 -5.56 -1.36 3.91
CA ALA A 149 -5.18 -1.34 5.32
C ALA A 149 -6.21 -0.59 6.18
N HIS A 150 -6.80 0.49 5.66
CA HIS A 150 -7.94 1.16 6.29
C HIS A 150 -9.17 0.27 6.37
N CYS A 151 -9.58 -0.36 5.26
CA CYS A 151 -10.73 -1.26 5.26
C CYS A 151 -10.54 -2.43 6.26
N LEU A 152 -9.33 -2.97 6.36
CA LEU A 152 -9.03 -4.02 7.33
C LEU A 152 -9.25 -3.57 8.77
N ILE A 153 -8.77 -2.39 9.16
CA ILE A 153 -8.85 -1.94 10.55
C ILE A 153 -10.21 -1.34 10.92
N GLU A 154 -10.92 -0.74 9.95
CA GLU A 154 -12.20 -0.05 10.17
C GLU A 154 -13.38 -1.02 10.04
N ASP A 155 -13.37 -1.90 9.04
CA ASP A 155 -14.54 -2.72 8.71
C ASP A 155 -14.37 -4.19 9.09
N ARG A 156 -13.13 -4.70 9.08
CA ARG A 156 -12.87 -6.15 9.17
C ARG A 156 -12.21 -6.59 10.46
N TYR A 157 -11.90 -5.67 11.36
CA TYR A 157 -11.21 -5.97 12.60
C TYR A 157 -12.14 -6.68 13.62
N GLN A 158 -11.74 -7.88 14.05
CA GLN A 158 -12.52 -8.76 14.95
C GLN A 158 -12.05 -8.69 16.42
N GLY A 159 -10.99 -7.93 16.69
CA GLY A 159 -10.49 -7.69 18.05
C GLY A 159 -9.09 -8.24 18.31
N ARG A 160 -8.69 -8.16 19.58
CA ARG A 160 -7.37 -8.50 20.10
C ARG A 160 -7.48 -9.62 21.13
N TYR A 161 -6.62 -10.62 21.00
CA TYR A 161 -6.65 -11.85 21.78
C TYR A 161 -5.25 -12.25 22.25
N GLY A 162 -5.16 -13.04 23.32
CA GLY A 162 -3.87 -13.59 23.79
C GLY A 162 -3.31 -14.66 22.84
N SER A 163 -4.20 -15.36 22.14
CA SER A 163 -3.87 -16.39 21.17
C SER A 163 -4.98 -16.53 20.11
N THR A 164 -4.71 -17.24 19.02
CA THR A 164 -5.73 -17.69 18.07
C THR A 164 -6.76 -18.60 18.74
N GLU A 165 -6.35 -19.47 19.67
CA GLU A 165 -7.25 -20.31 20.46
C GLU A 165 -8.28 -19.48 21.25
N ASP A 166 -7.85 -18.37 21.86
CA ASP A 166 -8.75 -17.47 22.57
C ASP A 166 -9.81 -16.85 21.66
N PHE A 167 -9.42 -16.49 20.42
CA PHE A 167 -10.38 -16.06 19.41
C PHE A 167 -11.35 -17.19 19.04
N VAL A 168 -10.86 -18.40 18.78
CA VAL A 168 -11.74 -19.54 18.44
C VAL A 168 -12.74 -19.81 19.56
N ARG A 169 -12.30 -19.75 20.81
CA ARG A 169 -13.17 -19.90 21.99
C ARG A 169 -14.21 -18.80 22.06
N HIS A 170 -13.83 -17.55 21.81
CA HIS A 170 -14.76 -16.42 21.73
C HIS A 170 -15.78 -16.60 20.59
N TYR A 171 -15.30 -16.98 19.41
CA TYR A 171 -16.11 -17.18 18.20
C TYR A 171 -17.18 -18.26 18.38
N VAL A 172 -16.81 -19.41 18.96
CA VAL A 172 -17.76 -20.51 19.26
C VAL A 172 -18.71 -20.16 20.41
N SER A 173 -18.26 -19.38 21.39
CA SER A 173 -19.13 -18.95 22.50
C SER A 173 -20.31 -18.11 22.03
N ASN A 174 -20.12 -17.37 20.93
CA ASN A 174 -21.17 -16.59 20.28
C ASN A 174 -22.14 -17.45 19.45
N TRP A 175 -21.88 -18.75 19.27
CA TRP A 175 -22.82 -19.66 18.61
C TRP A 175 -23.93 -20.06 19.59
N ALA A 176 -25.09 -19.42 19.42
CA ALA A 176 -26.26 -19.59 20.29
C ALA A 176 -26.85 -21.01 20.34
N LEU A 177 -26.42 -21.90 19.43
CA LEU A 177 -27.03 -23.22 19.21
C LEU A 177 -26.23 -24.41 19.76
N ILE A 178 -25.05 -24.22 20.33
CA ILE A 178 -24.22 -25.34 20.82
C ILE A 178 -24.25 -25.41 22.34
N PRO A 179 -24.82 -26.48 22.94
CA PRO A 179 -24.78 -26.74 24.39
C PRO A 179 -23.34 -26.76 24.93
N ASP A 180 -23.13 -26.26 26.15
CA ASP A 180 -21.80 -26.09 26.75
C ASP A 180 -20.98 -27.39 26.81
N ASP A 181 -21.65 -28.53 27.01
CA ASP A 181 -21.02 -29.85 27.08
C ASP A 181 -20.42 -30.30 25.73
N LEU A 182 -20.98 -29.84 24.61
CA LEU A 182 -20.51 -30.16 23.26
C LEU A 182 -19.43 -29.17 22.76
N ARG A 183 -19.38 -27.95 23.31
CA ARG A 183 -18.38 -26.92 22.94
C ARG A 183 -16.95 -27.40 23.17
N ARG A 184 -16.71 -28.16 24.24
CA ARG A 184 -15.37 -28.69 24.57
C ARG A 184 -14.86 -29.66 23.50
N TYR A 185 -15.74 -30.48 22.91
CA TYR A 185 -15.34 -31.44 21.88
C TYR A 185 -15.00 -30.77 20.53
N ILE A 186 -15.62 -29.63 20.22
CA ILE A 186 -15.34 -28.85 19.01
C ILE A 186 -13.95 -28.19 19.08
N LEU A 187 -13.49 -27.82 20.27
CA LEU A 187 -12.23 -27.12 20.48
C LEU A 187 -11.01 -28.07 20.58
N CYS A 188 -11.21 -29.35 20.90
CA CYS A 188 -10.11 -30.26 21.26
C CYS A 188 -9.19 -30.72 20.13
N ASN A 189 -9.53 -30.52 18.85
CA ASN A 189 -8.76 -31.11 17.74
C ASN A 189 -7.98 -30.11 16.89
N GLY A 190 -8.06 -28.80 17.17
CA GLY A 190 -7.41 -27.75 16.38
C GLY A 190 -7.93 -27.59 14.94
N TYR A 191 -8.87 -28.44 14.50
CA TYR A 191 -9.44 -28.41 13.15
C TYR A 191 -10.18 -27.09 12.91
N LEU A 192 -10.93 -26.62 13.91
CA LEU A 192 -11.64 -25.36 13.79
C LEU A 192 -10.68 -24.18 13.65
N GLU A 193 -9.56 -24.17 14.37
CA GLU A 193 -8.53 -23.14 14.20
C GLU A 193 -7.94 -23.17 12.78
N GLN A 194 -7.63 -24.36 12.26
CA GLN A 194 -7.14 -24.53 10.89
C GLN A 194 -8.17 -24.06 9.84
N TYR A 195 -9.45 -24.40 10.04
CA TYR A 195 -10.53 -23.94 9.18
C TYR A 195 -10.66 -22.41 9.19
N LEU A 196 -10.55 -21.80 10.37
CA LEU A 196 -10.73 -20.35 10.55
C LEU A 196 -9.56 -19.52 10.02
N PHE A 197 -8.32 -20.04 10.04
CA PHE A 197 -7.12 -19.25 9.75
C PHE A 197 -6.21 -19.78 8.63
N THR A 198 -6.18 -21.10 8.40
CA THR A 198 -5.13 -21.74 7.58
C THR A 198 -5.62 -22.19 6.21
N PHE A 199 -6.87 -22.63 6.10
CA PHE A 199 -7.41 -23.09 4.81
C PHE A 199 -7.39 -21.96 3.77
N LYS A 200 -7.37 -22.34 2.49
CA LYS A 200 -7.33 -21.39 1.38
C LYS A 200 -8.44 -20.34 1.49
N ASP A 201 -9.63 -20.81 1.86
CA ASP A 201 -10.85 -20.01 1.99
C ASP A 201 -11.16 -19.70 3.47
N ALA A 202 -10.12 -19.69 4.31
CA ALA A 202 -10.24 -19.37 5.72
C ALA A 202 -10.89 -17.98 5.89
N PRO A 203 -11.97 -17.87 6.68
CA PRO A 203 -12.70 -16.61 6.84
C PRO A 203 -11.91 -15.53 7.58
N PHE A 204 -10.83 -15.90 8.28
CA PHE A 204 -10.02 -14.98 9.06
C PHE A 204 -8.53 -15.07 8.70
N PHE A 205 -7.81 -14.03 9.07
CA PHE A 205 -6.35 -14.09 9.25
C PHE A 205 -5.98 -13.38 10.54
N ALA A 206 -4.79 -13.68 11.05
CA ALA A 206 -4.28 -13.12 12.28
C ALA A 206 -2.89 -12.49 12.07
N LEU A 207 -2.64 -11.39 12.77
CA LEU A 207 -1.33 -10.77 12.89
C LEU A 207 -0.91 -10.75 14.36
N THR A 208 0.27 -11.26 14.66
CA THR A 208 0.85 -11.17 16.00
C THR A 208 1.71 -9.93 16.11
N VAL A 209 1.33 -9.02 17.00
CA VAL A 209 2.02 -7.75 17.25
C VAL A 209 2.12 -7.56 18.76
N GLU A 210 3.34 -7.37 19.27
CA GLU A 210 3.58 -7.16 20.72
C GLU A 210 2.91 -8.22 21.60
N ASP A 211 3.11 -9.49 21.25
CA ASP A 211 2.56 -10.65 21.98
C ASP A 211 1.02 -10.65 22.07
N GLN A 212 0.35 -9.95 21.15
CA GLN A 212 -1.10 -9.94 21.00
C GLN A 212 -1.49 -10.39 19.59
N VAL A 213 -2.52 -11.21 19.51
CA VAL A 213 -3.09 -11.72 18.26
C VAL A 213 -4.24 -10.80 17.84
N HIS A 214 -4.07 -10.12 16.72
CA HIS A 214 -5.09 -9.27 16.10
C HIS A 214 -5.78 -10.05 14.97
N VAL A 215 -7.10 -10.19 15.05
CA VAL A 215 -7.87 -11.00 14.10
C VAL A 215 -8.67 -10.11 13.15
N PHE A 216 -8.67 -10.48 11.88
CA PHE A 216 -9.36 -9.76 10.80
C PHE A 216 -10.15 -10.74 9.94
N SER A 217 -11.35 -10.34 9.49
CA SER A 217 -12.09 -11.09 8.49
C SER A 217 -11.48 -10.90 7.10
N ARG A 218 -11.46 -11.98 6.32
CA ARG A 218 -11.15 -11.91 4.88
C ARG A 218 -12.39 -11.46 4.12
N GLU A 219 -12.16 -10.87 2.95
CA GLU A 219 -13.25 -10.69 2.00
C GLU A 219 -13.77 -12.07 1.61
N GLN A 220 -15.05 -12.34 1.86
CA GLN A 220 -15.68 -13.48 1.24
C GLN A 220 -15.95 -13.07 -0.20
N GLU A 221 -15.27 -13.70 -1.16
CA GLU A 221 -15.77 -13.68 -2.53
C GLU A 221 -17.20 -14.20 -2.48
N ALA A 222 -18.17 -13.37 -2.86
CA ALA A 222 -19.53 -13.82 -3.06
C ALA A 222 -19.49 -14.84 -4.21
N HIS A 223 -19.33 -16.12 -3.88
CA HIS A 223 -19.54 -17.20 -4.82
C HIS A 223 -21.03 -17.18 -5.19
N GLN A 224 -21.34 -16.54 -6.32
CA GLN A 224 -22.58 -16.70 -7.05
C GLN A 224 -22.61 -18.07 -7.73
#